data_AF-A0A928PF87-F1
#
_entry.id   AF-A0A928PF87-F1
#
_cell.length_a   1.000
_cell.length_b   1.000
_cell.length_c   1.000
_cell.angle_alpha   90.00
_cell.angle_beta   90.00
_cell.angle_gamma   90.00
#
_symmetry.space_group_name_H-M   'P 1'
#
loop_
_entity.id
_entity.type
_entity.pdbx_description
1 polymer ?
#
loop_
_entity_poly.entity_id
_entity_poly.type
_entity_poly.pdbx_seq_one_letter_code
_entity_poly.pdbx_strand_id
1 'polypeptide(L)' 'MKIPKGQKLWETVCDEKGRVKWAITSDPARTVYYLYSVNGDGLIMWTKKTGSPAGFEKYTGVRI' A
#
# COMPACT_ATOMS: atom_id res chain seq x y z
N MET A 1 0.06 3.82 10.47
CA MET A 1 -0.75 2.67 10.00
C MET A 1 -0.30 1.36 10.64
N LYS A 2 -1.25 0.51 11.09
CA LYS A 2 -1.00 -0.88 11.50
C LYS A 2 -1.42 -1.82 10.39
N ILE A 3 -0.57 -2.79 10.02
CA ILE A 3 -0.87 -3.76 8.98
C ILE A 3 -1.97 -4.72 9.50
N PRO A 4 -3.05 -4.95 8.73
CA PRO A 4 -4.09 -5.90 9.12
C PRO A 4 -3.52 -7.31 9.35
N LYS A 5 -4.11 -8.03 10.31
CA LYS A 5 -3.70 -9.41 10.62
C LYS A 5 -3.80 -10.28 9.37
N GLY A 6 -2.77 -11.08 9.12
CA GLY A 6 -2.70 -11.95 7.95
C GLY A 6 -2.21 -11.28 6.67
N GLN A 7 -1.80 -10.01 6.72
CA GLN A 7 -1.12 -9.35 5.61
C GLN A 7 0.36 -9.10 5.91
N LYS A 8 1.17 -9.05 4.85
CA LYS A 8 2.59 -8.71 4.89
C LYS A 8 2.83 -7.40 4.16
N LEU A 9 3.62 -6.50 4.75
CA LEU A 9 4.08 -5.30 4.06
C LEU A 9 4.89 -5.71 2.84
N TRP A 10 4.59 -5.09 1.70
CA TRP A 10 5.38 -5.21 0.49
C TRP A 10 6.24 -3.96 0.32
N GLU A 11 5.60 -2.80 0.24
CA GLU A 11 6.26 -1.54 -0.06
C GLU A 11 5.51 -0.36 0.53
N THR A 12 6.24 0.72 0.79
CA THR A 12 5.68 2.00 1.22
C THR A 12 6.17 3.09 0.29
N VAL A 13 5.26 3.88 -0.24
CA VAL A 13 5.60 5.07 -1.04
C VAL A 13 5.46 6.28 -0.15
N CYS A 14 6.55 7.03 -0.04
CA CYS A 14 6.63 8.23 0.78
C CYS A 14 6.63 9.50 -0.09
N ASP A 15 6.22 10.62 0.49
CA ASP A 15 6.47 11.95 -0.07
C ASP A 15 7.94 12.37 0.12
N GLU A 16 8.32 13.51 -0.44
CA GLU A 16 9.66 14.09 -0.35
C GLU A 16 10.15 14.34 1.09
N LYS A 17 9.21 14.39 2.06
CA LYS A 17 9.50 14.58 3.48
C LYS A 17 9.53 13.25 4.25
N GLY A 18 9.49 12.12 3.55
CA GLY A 18 9.51 10.78 4.14
C GLY A 18 8.19 10.34 4.75
N ARG A 19 7.08 11.06 4.53
CA ARG A 19 5.76 10.70 5.06
C ARG A 19 5.09 9.69 4.14
N VAL A 20 4.57 8.61 4.72
CA VAL A 20 3.89 7.56 3.95
C VAL A 20 2.62 8.12 3.31
N LYS A 21 2.54 8.07 1.97
CA LYS A 21 1.31 8.32 1.21
C LYS A 21 0.59 7.03 0.85
N TRP A 22 1.35 5.99 0.56
CA TRP A 22 0.82 4.70 0.16
C TRP A 22 1.52 3.56 0.91
N ALA A 23 0.75 2.56 1.32
CA ALA A 23 1.30 1.30 1.80
C ALA A 23 0.69 0.16 1.00
N ILE A 24 1.54 -0.75 0.54
CA ILE A 24 1.15 -1.92 -0.22
C ILE A 24 1.43 -3.13 0.63
N THR A 25 0.43 -4.00 0.73
CA THR A 25 0.55 -5.27 1.44
C THR A 25 0.10 -6.41 0.54
N SER A 26 0.41 -7.63 0.95
CA SER A 26 -0.09 -8.85 0.32
C SER A 26 -0.62 -9.83 1.36
N ASP A 27 -1.45 -10.77 0.94
CA ASP A 27 -1.68 -12.00 1.69
C ASP A 27 -0.37 -12.83 1.78
N PRO A 28 -0.25 -13.81 2.69
CA PRO A 28 1.00 -14.53 2.89
C PRO A 28 1.45 -15.32 1.66
N ALA A 29 0.51 -15.73 0.80
CA ALA A 29 0.77 -16.46 -0.44
C ALA A 29 1.06 -15.53 -1.63
N ARG A 30 1.00 -14.21 -1.47
CA ARG A 30 1.28 -13.21 -2.53
C ARG A 30 0.38 -13.35 -3.76
N THR A 31 -0.87 -13.74 -3.53
CA THR A 31 -1.92 -13.92 -4.55
C THR A 31 -2.87 -12.72 -4.61
N VAL A 32 -2.91 -11.94 -3.54
CA VAL A 32 -3.77 -10.78 -3.36
C VAL A 32 -2.94 -9.66 -2.78
N TYR A 33 -3.05 -8.48 -3.39
CA TYR A 33 -2.36 -7.27 -2.96
C TYR A 33 -3.38 -6.20 -2.57
N TYR A 34 -3.01 -5.38 -1.60
CA TYR A 34 -3.81 -4.28 -1.09
C TYR A 34 -3.00 -2.99 -1.16
N LEU A 35 -3.62 -1.91 -1.62
CA LEU A 35 -3.07 -0.56 -1.58
C LEU A 35 -3.88 0.26 -0.58
N TYR A 36 -3.19 0.82 0.40
CA TYR A 36 -3.75 1.72 1.41
C TYR A 36 -3.32 3.15 1.13
N SER A 37 -4.29 4.06 1.02
CA SER A 37 -4.02 5.50 1.05
C SER A 37 -3.86 5.96 2.48
N VAL A 38 -2.79 6.71 2.75
CA VAL A 38 -2.47 7.19 4.09
C VAL A 38 -2.45 8.73 4.07
N ASN A 39 -3.15 9.35 5.04
CA ASN A 39 -3.14 10.80 5.20
C ASN A 39 -1.90 11.29 5.96
N GLY A 40 -1.76 12.62 6.11
CA GLY A 40 -0.63 13.24 6.81
C GLY A 40 -0.46 12.79 8.28
N ASP A 41 -1.54 12.33 8.91
CA ASP A 41 -1.56 11.84 10.29
C ASP A 41 -1.28 10.33 10.39
N GLY A 42 -1.02 9.65 9.27
CA GLY A 42 -0.73 8.22 9.25
C GLY A 42 -1.96 7.30 9.32
N LEU A 43 -3.16 7.86 9.11
CA LEU A 43 -4.45 7.15 9.09
C LEU A 43 -4.81 6.69 7.68
N ILE A 44 -5.43 5.52 7.58
CA ILE A 44 -5.90 4.97 6.31
C ILE A 44 -7.17 5.71 5.87
N MET A 45 -7.14 6.27 4.67
CA MET A 45 -8.31 6.93 4.08
C MET A 45 -9.15 5.98 3.22
N TRP A 46 -8.49 5.17 2.39
CA TRP A 46 -9.16 4.21 1.53
C TRP A 46 -8.26 3.03 1.19
N THR A 47 -8.87 1.94 0.71
CA THR A 47 -8.18 0.70 0.31
C THR A 47 -8.60 0.26 -1.10
N LYS A 48 -7.64 -0.27 -1.88
CA LYS A 48 -7.88 -1.00 -3.13
C LYS A 48 -7.28 -2.39 -3.06
N LYS A 49 -7.87 -3.36 -3.75
CA LYS A 49 -7.43 -4.76 -3.81
C LYS A 49 -7.21 -5.16 -5.26
N THR A 50 -6.14 -5.88 -5.55
CA THR A 50 -5.82 -6.42 -6.88
C THR A 50 -5.16 -7.80 -6.75
N GLY A 51 -5.07 -8.54 -7.87
CA GLY A 51 -4.27 -9.78 -7.94
C GLY A 51 -2.80 -9.55 -8.31
N SER A 52 -2.39 -8.31 -8.59
CA SER A 52 -1.02 -7.95 -8.96
C SER A 52 -0.69 -6.52 -8.49
N PRO A 53 0.50 -6.30 -7.91
CA PRO A 53 0.92 -4.99 -7.42
C PRO A 53 1.13 -3.97 -8.55
N ALA A 54 1.42 -4.41 -9.78
CA ALA A 54 1.53 -3.55 -10.95
C ALA A 54 0.23 -2.78 -11.25
N GLY A 55 -0.93 -3.28 -10.77
CA GLY A 55 -2.19 -2.55 -10.85
C GLY A 55 -2.22 -1.25 -10.03
N PHE A 56 -1.24 -1.05 -9.15
CA PHE A 56 -1.15 0.13 -8.28
C PHE A 56 -0.32 1.28 -8.82
N GLU A 57 0.49 1.06 -9.87
CA GLU A 57 1.35 2.09 -10.45
C GLU A 57 0.55 3.34 -10.88
N LYS A 58 -0.67 3.15 -11.38
CA LYS A 58 -1.57 4.26 -11.74
C LYS A 58 -2.01 5.15 -10.57
N TYR A 59 -1.89 4.68 -9.34
CA TYR A 59 -2.21 5.44 -8.13
C TYR A 59 -0.97 6.02 -7.47
N THR A 60 0.12 5.24 -7.44
CA THR A 60 1.35 5.61 -6.74
C THR A 60 2.30 6.43 -7.59
N GLY A 61 2.25 6.27 -8.92
CA GLY A 61 3.27 6.79 -9.85
C GLY A 61 4.62 6.08 -9.73
N VAL A 62 4.71 5.03 -8.91
CA VAL A 62 5.92 4.25 -8.65
C VAL A 62 5.75 2.89 -9.30
N ARG A 63 6.81 2.41 -9.96
CA ARG A 63 6.89 1.06 -10.53
C ARG A 63 7.20 0.05 -9.42
N ILE A 64 6.41 -1.03 -9.34
CA ILE A 64 6.37 -1.97 -8.20
C ILE A 64 6.63 -3.39 -8.65
#